data_AF-A0A848XAL8-F1
#
_entry.id   AF-A0A848XAL8-F1
#
_cell.length_a   1.000
_cell.length_b   1.000
_cell.length_c   1.000
_cell.angle_alpha   90.00
_cell.angle_beta   90.00
_cell.angle_gamma   90.00
#
_symmetry.space_group_name_H-M   'P 1'
#
loop_
_entity.id
_entity.type
_entity.pdbx_description
1 polymer ?
#
loop_
_entity_poly.entity_id
_entity_poly.type
_entity_poly.pdbx_seq_one_letter_code
_entity_poly.pdbx_strand_id
1 'polypeptide(L)'
;MDTVYVHADESCLGNQHQKKASPGGAGGLVEVWADGSWKRRDYWLSETDTTNNRMALRSAIAPLRLLRRRCRVVFTSDSQYLVKGINEWRHGWKRANWKRKTGAIKNLELWKELDGLLDRHDLMARWVRGHDGHPENEYVDFLATTAAAEQSRSKGLVDSRFSDWLDEEREKGMYLDYMEFEAPETRYPYTT
;
A
#
# COMPACT_ATOMS: atom_id res chain seq x y z
N MET A 1 19.92 1.56 -9.65
CA MET A 1 18.75 2.25 -9.09
C MET A 1 18.01 1.19 -8.31
N ASP A 2 17.86 1.37 -7.01
CA ASP A 2 17.41 0.26 -6.16
C ASP A 2 15.90 0.08 -6.32
N THR A 3 15.49 -1.18 -6.33
CA THR A 3 14.07 -1.57 -6.39
C THR A 3 13.53 -1.65 -4.98
N VAL A 4 12.42 -0.97 -4.76
CA VAL A 4 11.64 -0.98 -3.52
C VAL A 4 10.32 -1.66 -3.82
N TYR A 5 9.98 -2.69 -3.06
CA TYR A 5 8.70 -3.36 -3.12
C TYR A 5 7.82 -2.80 -2.02
N VAL A 6 6.61 -2.39 -2.36
CA VAL A 6 5.65 -1.82 -1.40
C VAL A 6 4.36 -2.59 -1.55
N HIS A 7 3.92 -3.21 -0.46
CA HIS A 7 2.56 -3.75 -0.34
C HIS A 7 1.78 -2.81 0.55
N ALA A 8 0.56 -2.46 0.17
CA ALA A 8 -0.21 -1.47 0.89
C ALA A 8 -1.71 -1.76 0.80
N ASP A 9 -2.40 -1.51 1.91
CA ASP A 9 -3.84 -1.73 2.02
C ASP A 9 -4.48 -0.69 2.94
N GLU A 10 -5.81 -0.66 2.91
CA GLU A 10 -6.67 0.21 3.67
C GLU A 10 -7.85 -0.54 4.29
N SER A 11 -8.30 -0.09 5.46
CA SER A 11 -9.49 -0.64 6.10
C SER A 11 -10.25 0.44 6.85
N CYS A 12 -11.57 0.47 6.70
CA CYS A 12 -12.47 1.31 7.50
C CYS A 12 -13.37 0.41 8.34
N LEU A 13 -13.46 0.73 9.64
CA LEU A 13 -14.31 0.02 10.59
C LEU A 13 -15.78 0.42 10.39
N GLY A 14 -16.67 -0.57 10.47
CA GLY A 14 -18.10 -0.41 10.23
C GLY A 14 -18.54 -1.08 8.93
N ASN A 15 -19.82 -0.94 8.59
CA ASN A 15 -20.37 -1.62 7.42
C ASN A 15 -19.81 -0.98 6.14
N GLN A 16 -18.93 -1.67 5.42
CA GLN A 16 -18.20 -1.18 4.23
C GLN A 16 -19.12 -0.63 3.13
N HIS A 17 -20.41 -0.99 3.15
CA HIS A 17 -21.43 -0.52 2.22
C HIS A 17 -22.13 0.78 2.63
N GLN A 18 -22.01 1.20 3.88
CA GLN A 18 -22.49 2.51 4.30
C GLN A 18 -21.50 3.56 3.80
N LYS A 19 -21.94 4.43 2.88
CA LYS A 19 -21.19 5.62 2.42
C LYS A 19 -21.08 6.68 3.52
N LYS A 20 -20.79 6.27 4.75
CA LYS A 20 -20.64 7.13 5.91
C LYS A 20 -19.20 7.05 6.36
N ALA A 21 -18.63 8.20 6.67
CA ALA A 21 -17.28 8.26 7.17
C ALA A 21 -17.21 7.55 8.54
N SER A 22 -16.11 6.84 8.75
CA SER A 22 -15.87 6.00 9.92
C SER A 22 -14.38 5.93 10.25
N PRO A 23 -14.01 5.44 11.44
CA PRO A 23 -12.61 5.22 11.77
C PRO A 23 -11.97 4.30 10.73
N GLY A 24 -10.82 4.71 10.19
CA GLY A 24 -10.10 3.95 9.18
C GLY A 24 -8.61 3.99 9.38
N GLY A 25 -7.93 3.01 8.78
CA GLY A 25 -6.51 2.77 8.84
C GLY A 25 -5.96 2.49 7.45
N ALA A 26 -4.67 2.77 7.29
CA ALA A 26 -3.87 2.37 6.15
C ALA A 26 -2.58 1.78 6.68
N GLY A 27 -2.16 0.68 6.08
CA GLY A 27 -0.95 -0.05 6.43
C GLY A 27 -0.11 -0.33 5.20
N GLY A 28 1.17 -0.59 5.41
CA GLY A 28 2.01 -1.11 4.35
C GLY A 28 3.34 -1.66 4.81
N LEU A 29 3.85 -2.57 3.98
CA LEU A 29 5.12 -3.25 4.10
C LEU A 29 6.04 -2.75 2.98
N VAL A 30 7.20 -2.25 3.35
CA VAL A 30 8.26 -1.79 2.43
C VAL A 30 9.42 -2.75 2.51
N GLU A 31 9.76 -3.37 1.38
CA GLU A 31 10.83 -4.34 1.28
C GLU A 31 11.91 -3.88 0.29
N VAL A 32 13.16 -4.09 0.68
CA VAL A 32 14.35 -3.88 -0.17
C VAL A 32 15.22 -5.11 -0.06
N TRP A 33 15.66 -5.65 -1.20
CA TRP A 33 16.64 -6.72 -1.23
C TRP A 33 18.06 -6.15 -1.17
N ALA A 34 18.80 -6.49 -0.12
CA ALA A 34 20.18 -6.05 0.08
C ALA A 34 20.97 -7.11 0.85
N ASP A 35 22.23 -7.30 0.49
CA ASP A 35 23.15 -8.23 1.16
C ASP A 35 22.59 -9.66 1.25
N GLY A 36 21.93 -10.12 0.18
CA GLY A 36 21.34 -11.47 0.10
C GLY A 36 20.13 -11.70 1.02
N SER A 37 19.49 -10.64 1.51
CA SER A 37 18.33 -10.75 2.39
C SER A 37 17.31 -9.62 2.17
N TRP A 38 16.06 -9.87 2.58
CA TRP A 38 15.04 -8.83 2.65
C TRP A 38 15.26 -7.92 3.86
N LYS A 39 15.29 -6.61 3.61
CA LYS A 39 15.16 -5.58 4.64
C LYS A 39 13.74 -5.05 4.59
N ARG A 40 13.00 -5.27 5.68
CA ARG A 40 11.58 -4.96 5.77
C ARG A 40 11.31 -3.81 6.74
N ARG A 41 10.36 -2.96 6.39
CA ARG A 41 9.88 -1.86 7.22
C ARG A 41 8.38 -1.73 7.12
N ASP A 42 7.73 -1.43 8.23
CA ASP A 42 6.29 -1.18 8.24
C ASP A 42 5.99 0.31 8.36
N TYR A 43 4.80 0.68 7.93
CA TYR A 43 4.16 1.91 8.32
C TYR A 43 2.66 1.72 8.46
N TRP A 44 2.06 2.55 9.30
CA TRP A 44 0.61 2.65 9.37
C TRP A 44 0.18 4.03 9.83
N LEU A 45 -1.06 4.37 9.53
CA LEU A 45 -1.72 5.57 10.03
C LEU A 45 -3.22 5.35 10.11
N SER A 46 -3.89 6.16 10.93
CA SER A 46 -5.34 6.15 11.08
C SER A 46 -5.95 7.53 10.93
N GLU A 47 -7.24 7.55 10.62
CA GLU A 47 -8.09 8.74 10.69
C GLU A 47 -9.43 8.35 11.34
N THR A 48 -9.96 9.21 12.22
CA THR A 48 -11.18 8.93 12.99
C THR A 48 -12.46 8.98 12.15
N ASP A 49 -12.43 9.71 11.02
CA ASP A 49 -13.58 9.93 10.14
C ASP A 49 -13.09 10.00 8.68
N THR A 50 -13.08 8.84 8.01
CA THR A 50 -12.48 8.69 6.67
C THR A 50 -13.26 7.68 5.81
N THR A 51 -12.71 7.32 4.64
CA THR A 51 -13.29 6.35 3.71
C THR A 51 -12.17 5.45 3.15
N ASN A 52 -12.49 4.23 2.69
CA ASN A 52 -11.51 3.33 2.07
C ASN A 52 -10.71 4.04 0.97
N ASN A 53 -11.37 4.64 -0.02
CA ASN A 53 -10.67 5.36 -1.10
C ASN A 53 -9.70 6.46 -0.63
N ARG A 54 -9.98 7.09 0.52
CA ARG A 54 -9.09 8.08 1.11
C ARG A 54 -7.90 7.40 1.79
N MET A 55 -8.14 6.34 2.54
CA MET A 55 -7.09 5.55 3.17
C MET A 55 -6.20 4.84 2.15
N ALA A 56 -6.73 4.39 1.02
CA ALA A 56 -5.97 3.89 -0.13
C ALA A 56 -4.94 4.90 -0.64
N LEU A 57 -5.35 6.16 -0.79
CA LEU A 57 -4.43 7.21 -1.20
C LEU A 57 -3.37 7.48 -0.14
N ARG A 58 -3.77 7.47 1.14
CA ARG A 58 -2.85 7.63 2.26
C ARG A 58 -1.83 6.48 2.33
N SER A 59 -2.25 5.24 2.05
CA SER A 59 -1.40 4.05 2.05
C SER A 59 -0.31 4.17 0.99
N ALA A 60 -0.60 4.72 -0.20
CA ALA A 60 0.42 4.99 -1.22
C ALA A 60 1.31 6.21 -0.92
N ILE A 61 0.74 7.29 -0.38
CA ILE A 61 1.45 8.55 -0.10
C ILE A 61 2.51 8.37 0.98
N ALA A 62 2.17 7.67 2.06
CA ALA A 62 3.02 7.55 3.25
C ALA A 62 4.44 7.02 2.95
N PRO A 63 4.64 5.87 2.26
CA PRO A 63 5.97 5.34 1.98
C PRO A 63 6.70 6.21 0.94
N LEU A 64 6.00 6.69 -0.10
CA LEU A 64 6.62 7.49 -1.16
C LEU A 64 7.18 8.82 -0.64
N ARG A 65 6.54 9.43 0.37
CA ARG A 65 7.11 10.62 1.06
C ARG A 65 8.42 10.33 1.77
N LEU A 66 8.62 9.11 2.26
CA LEU A 66 9.78 8.72 3.06
C LEU A 66 10.96 8.30 2.18
N LEU A 67 10.73 7.98 0.90
CA LEU A 67 11.80 7.70 -0.06
C LEU A 67 12.60 8.98 -0.39
N ARG A 68 13.86 9.00 0.06
CA ARG A 68 14.75 10.17 -0.05
C ARG A 68 15.42 10.35 -1.42
N ARG A 69 15.44 9.30 -2.24
CA ARG A 69 16.05 9.27 -3.57
C ARG A 69 15.10 8.65 -4.58
N ARG A 70 15.38 8.86 -5.86
CA ARG A 70 14.67 8.20 -6.96
C ARG A 70 14.90 6.69 -6.88
N CYS A 71 13.82 5.92 -6.86
CA CYS A 71 13.80 4.46 -6.72
C CYS A 71 12.89 3.85 -7.80
N ARG A 72 13.16 2.60 -8.18
CA ARG A 72 12.17 1.79 -8.91
C ARG A 72 11.22 1.25 -7.86
N VAL A 73 9.92 1.45 -8.02
CA VAL A 73 8.91 1.04 -7.03
C VAL A 73 7.96 0.05 -7.67
N VAL A 74 7.91 -1.15 -7.12
CA VAL A 74 6.85 -2.12 -7.41
C VAL A 74 5.82 -1.98 -6.29
N PHE A 75 4.68 -1.38 -6.62
CA PHE A 75 3.62 -1.10 -5.66
C PHE A 75 2.47 -2.09 -5.85
N THR A 76 2.12 -2.84 -4.81
CA THR A 76 1.08 -3.86 -4.82
C THR A 76 -0.03 -3.45 -3.86
N SER A 77 -1.28 -3.53 -4.32
CA SER A 77 -2.47 -3.27 -3.51
C SER A 77 -3.67 -3.95 -4.15
N ASP A 78 -4.65 -4.37 -3.35
CA ASP A 78 -5.92 -4.90 -3.82
C ASP A 78 -6.96 -3.79 -4.13
N SER A 79 -6.64 -2.53 -3.82
CA SER A 79 -7.47 -1.37 -4.08
C SER A 79 -7.50 -1.03 -5.57
N GLN A 80 -8.52 -1.52 -6.28
CA GLN A 80 -8.72 -1.17 -7.69
C GLN A 80 -8.85 0.34 -7.92
N TYR A 81 -9.40 1.08 -6.94
CA TYR A 81 -9.49 2.54 -7.00
C TYR A 81 -8.10 3.17 -7.08
N LEU A 82 -7.18 2.72 -6.25
CA LEU A 82 -5.82 3.19 -6.21
C LEU A 82 -5.05 2.77 -7.47
N VAL A 83 -5.03 1.48 -7.78
CA VAL A 83 -4.24 0.94 -8.91
C VAL A 83 -4.69 1.53 -10.26
N LYS A 84 -6.00 1.56 -10.55
CA LYS A 84 -6.50 2.18 -11.78
C LYS A 84 -6.29 3.70 -11.78
N GLY A 85 -6.39 4.34 -10.63
CA GLY A 85 -6.13 5.77 -10.51
C GLY A 85 -4.67 6.12 -10.81
N ILE A 86 -3.71 5.30 -10.34
CA ILE A 86 -2.27 5.45 -10.62
C ILE A 86 -1.95 5.15 -12.09
N ASN A 87 -2.43 4.03 -12.63
CA ASN A 87 -2.02 3.55 -13.95
C ASN A 87 -2.77 4.21 -15.11
N GLU A 88 -4.01 4.66 -14.88
CA GLU A 88 -4.90 5.10 -15.95
C GLU A 88 -5.42 6.52 -15.72
N TRP A 89 -6.16 6.73 -14.63
CA TRP A 89 -7.03 7.90 -14.54
C TRP A 89 -6.28 9.20 -14.31
N ARG A 90 -5.22 9.20 -13.49
CA ARG A 90 -4.43 10.40 -13.18
C ARG A 90 -3.86 11.05 -14.43
N HIS A 91 -3.45 10.25 -15.42
CA HIS A 91 -2.88 10.76 -16.67
C HIS A 91 -3.92 11.56 -17.45
N GLY A 92 -5.16 11.07 -17.49
CA GLY A 92 -6.29 11.79 -18.08
C GLY A 92 -6.62 13.08 -17.33
N TRP A 93 -6.67 13.03 -15.99
CA TRP A 93 -6.96 14.20 -15.17
C TRP A 93 -5.86 15.27 -15.29
N LYS A 94 -4.58 14.88 -15.30
CA LYS A 94 -3.43 15.79 -15.47
C LYS A 94 -3.49 16.52 -16.80
N ARG A 95 -3.77 15.81 -17.91
CA ARG A 95 -3.99 16.42 -19.24
C ARG A 95 -5.16 17.39 -19.26
N ALA A 96 -6.19 17.14 -18.47
CA ALA A 96 -7.36 18.00 -18.32
C ALA A 96 -7.20 19.06 -17.22
N ASN A 97 -5.97 19.36 -16.77
CA ASN A 97 -5.67 20.29 -15.68
C ASN A 97 -6.50 20.02 -14.41
N TRP A 98 -6.61 18.74 -14.05
CA TRP A 98 -7.34 18.23 -12.89
C TRP A 98 -8.84 18.56 -12.87
N LYS A 99 -9.46 18.62 -14.06
CA LYS A 99 -10.90 18.82 -14.25
C LYS A 99 -11.52 17.62 -14.96
N ARG A 100 -12.79 17.35 -14.69
CA ARG A 100 -13.61 16.39 -15.44
C ARG A 100 -14.78 17.12 -16.09
N LYS A 101 -15.33 16.54 -17.17
CA LYS A 101 -16.52 17.06 -17.85
C LYS A 101 -17.74 17.12 -16.93
N THR A 102 -17.86 16.15 -16.02
CA THR A 102 -18.97 16.04 -15.08
C THR A 102 -18.44 15.76 -13.68
N GLY A 103 -18.95 16.53 -12.70
CA GLY A 103 -18.62 16.39 -11.30
C GLY A 103 -17.17 16.73 -10.92
N ALA A 104 -16.92 16.77 -9.62
CA ALA A 104 -15.58 16.95 -9.07
C ALA A 104 -14.80 15.63 -9.02
N ILE A 105 -13.48 15.71 -9.14
CA ILE A 105 -12.58 14.59 -8.82
C ILE A 105 -12.60 14.41 -7.30
N LYS A 106 -13.12 13.29 -6.82
CA LYS A 106 -13.07 12.95 -5.38
C LYS A 106 -11.62 12.79 -4.93
N ASN A 107 -11.31 13.26 -3.73
CA ASN A 107 -9.96 13.24 -3.14
C ASN A 107 -8.90 13.97 -3.98
N LEU A 108 -9.29 15.03 -4.71
CA LEU A 108 -8.42 15.71 -5.67
C LEU A 108 -7.06 16.11 -5.09
N GLU A 109 -7.04 16.70 -3.90
CA GLU A 109 -5.80 17.18 -3.29
C GLU A 109 -4.86 16.03 -2.91
N LEU A 110 -5.39 14.89 -2.45
CA LEU A 110 -4.58 13.68 -2.23
C LEU A 110 -4.06 13.10 -3.54
N TRP A 111 -4.85 13.13 -4.62
CA TRP A 111 -4.39 12.68 -5.93
C TRP A 111 -3.27 13.55 -6.50
N LYS A 112 -3.36 14.88 -6.36
CA LYS A 112 -2.29 15.79 -6.78
C LYS A 112 -1.01 15.58 -5.97
N GLU A 113 -1.16 15.37 -4.66
CA GLU A 113 -0.04 15.05 -3.78
C GLU A 113 0.63 13.73 -4.19
N LEU A 114 -0.16 12.68 -4.41
CA LEU A 114 0.33 11.39 -4.88
C LEU A 114 1.01 11.52 -6.25
N ASP A 115 0.42 12.23 -7.22
CA ASP A 115 1.01 12.45 -8.55
C ASP A 115 2.40 13.10 -8.48
N GLY A 116 2.57 14.13 -7.63
CA GLY A 116 3.87 14.76 -7.41
C GLY A 116 4.91 13.82 -6.79
N LEU A 117 4.50 12.86 -5.97
CA LEU A 117 5.38 11.82 -5.42
C LEU A 117 5.72 10.77 -6.49
N LEU A 118 4.72 10.34 -7.27
CA LEU A 118 4.90 9.36 -8.34
C LEU A 118 5.93 9.82 -9.37
N ASP A 119 5.90 11.09 -9.77
CA ASP A 119 6.84 11.66 -10.74
C ASP A 119 8.32 11.63 -10.27
N ARG A 120 8.56 11.44 -8.96
CA ARG A 120 9.92 11.33 -8.39
C ARG A 120 10.51 9.91 -8.49
N HIS A 121 9.69 8.91 -8.81
CA HIS A 121 10.07 7.49 -8.83
C HIS A 121 9.77 6.85 -10.19
N ASP A 122 10.34 5.67 -10.43
CA ASP A 122 9.93 4.81 -11.54
C ASP A 122 8.97 3.76 -10.97
N LEU A 123 7.67 4.08 -10.94
CA LEU A 123 6.67 3.28 -10.22
C LEU A 123 5.79 2.47 -11.17
N MET A 124 5.62 1.18 -10.85
CA MET A 124 4.65 0.26 -11.43
C MET A 124 3.67 -0.19 -10.34
N ALA A 125 2.38 0.17 -10.47
CA ALA A 125 1.34 -0.31 -9.57
C ALA A 125 0.70 -1.60 -10.10
N ARG A 126 0.49 -2.57 -9.23
CA ARG A 126 -0.08 -3.89 -9.51
C ARG A 126 -1.29 -4.12 -8.63
N TRP A 127 -2.32 -4.65 -9.26
CA TRP A 127 -3.50 -5.11 -8.56
C TRP A 127 -3.35 -6.59 -8.24
N VAL A 128 -3.61 -6.95 -7.00
CA VAL A 128 -3.79 -8.33 -6.55
C VAL A 128 -5.22 -8.50 -6.05
N ARG A 129 -5.69 -9.73 -5.98
CA ARG A 129 -6.96 -10.01 -5.30
C ARG A 129 -6.68 -9.99 -3.79
N GLY A 130 -7.46 -9.23 -3.03
CA GLY A 130 -7.41 -9.27 -1.56
C GLY A 130 -7.95 -10.60 -1.04
N HIS A 131 -7.42 -11.08 0.09
CA HIS A 131 -7.81 -12.34 0.74
C HIS A 131 -7.59 -13.58 -0.15
N ASP A 132 -6.59 -13.54 -1.03
CA ASP A 132 -6.25 -14.63 -1.96
C ASP A 132 -4.97 -15.38 -1.55
N GLY A 133 -4.55 -15.24 -0.28
CA GLY A 133 -3.45 -15.99 0.30
C GLY A 133 -2.05 -15.44 -0.01
N HIS A 134 -1.95 -14.15 -0.37
CA HIS A 134 -0.67 -13.44 -0.46
C HIS A 134 -0.25 -12.93 0.92
N PRO A 135 0.75 -13.53 1.60
CA PRO A 135 1.04 -13.20 3.00
C PRO A 135 1.36 -11.72 3.19
N GLU A 136 2.08 -11.09 2.26
CA GLU A 136 2.40 -9.67 2.34
C GLU A 136 1.14 -8.79 2.27
N ASN A 137 0.14 -9.18 1.47
CA ASN A 137 -1.13 -8.44 1.36
C ASN A 137 -1.98 -8.61 2.62
N GLU A 138 -2.13 -9.84 3.10
CA GLU A 138 -2.88 -10.11 4.34
C GLU A 138 -2.22 -9.45 5.56
N TYR A 139 -0.90 -9.36 5.57
CA TYR A 139 -0.18 -8.65 6.61
C TYR A 139 -0.48 -7.15 6.61
N VAL A 140 -0.54 -6.51 5.44
CA VAL A 140 -0.83 -5.07 5.38
C VAL A 140 -2.30 -4.75 5.63
N ASP A 141 -3.23 -5.67 5.32
CA ASP A 141 -4.61 -5.61 5.82
C ASP A 141 -4.64 -5.67 7.36
N PHE A 142 -3.91 -6.62 7.96
CA PHE A 142 -3.78 -6.72 9.41
C PHE A 142 -3.27 -5.40 10.02
N LEU A 143 -2.23 -4.79 9.43
CA LEU A 143 -1.74 -3.47 9.86
C LEU A 143 -2.79 -2.37 9.70
N ALA A 144 -3.50 -2.31 8.57
CA ALA A 144 -4.51 -1.29 8.30
C ALA A 144 -5.70 -1.41 9.26
N THR A 145 -6.22 -2.62 9.45
CA THR A 145 -7.34 -2.92 10.35
C THR A 145 -6.96 -2.65 11.82
N THR A 146 -5.73 -3.00 12.23
CA THR A 146 -5.22 -2.69 13.57
C THR A 146 -5.10 -1.18 13.79
N ALA A 147 -4.53 -0.44 12.83
CA ALA A 147 -4.43 1.01 12.90
C ALA A 147 -5.82 1.67 12.99
N ALA A 148 -6.81 1.15 12.26
CA ALA A 148 -8.19 1.64 12.31
C ALA A 148 -8.82 1.41 13.69
N ALA A 149 -8.59 0.25 14.32
CA ALA A 149 -9.13 -0.08 15.63
C ALA A 149 -8.47 0.71 16.77
N GLU A 150 -7.15 0.79 16.76
CA GLU A 150 -6.38 1.45 17.81
C GLU A 150 -6.30 2.96 17.64
N GLN A 151 -6.69 3.48 16.48
CA GLN A 151 -6.49 4.87 16.09
C GLN A 151 -5.03 5.31 16.29
N SER A 152 -4.10 4.47 15.83
CA SER A 152 -2.67 4.62 16.02
C SER A 152 -1.93 4.96 14.73
N ARG A 153 -0.68 5.42 14.86
CA ARG A 153 0.20 5.70 13.72
C ARG A 153 1.65 5.35 14.02
N SER A 154 2.37 4.86 13.03
CA SER A 154 3.82 4.66 13.14
C SER A 154 4.57 6.00 13.10
N LYS A 155 5.77 6.03 13.69
CA LYS A 155 6.69 7.18 13.60
C LYS A 155 7.59 7.03 12.37
N GLY A 156 6.98 7.10 11.18
CA GLY A 156 7.67 6.84 9.90
C GLY A 156 7.77 5.34 9.60
N LEU A 157 8.85 4.94 8.92
CA LEU A 157 9.17 3.53 8.70
C LEU A 157 9.76 2.94 9.98
N VAL A 158 9.15 1.88 10.50
CA VAL A 158 9.63 1.13 11.68
C VAL A 158 10.10 -0.27 11.26
N ASP A 159 10.88 -0.94 12.10
CA ASP A 159 11.26 -2.35 11.85
C ASP A 159 10.01 -3.21 11.67
N SER A 160 10.03 -4.05 10.64
CA SER A 160 8.86 -4.84 10.28
C SER A 160 8.62 -6.00 11.23
N ARG A 161 7.35 -6.28 11.52
CA ARG A 161 6.94 -7.50 12.25
C ARG A 161 6.42 -8.59 11.32
N PHE A 162 6.66 -8.48 10.02
CA PHE A 162 6.14 -9.44 9.04
C PHE A 162 6.58 -10.88 9.32
N SER A 163 7.86 -11.09 9.66
CA SER A 163 8.39 -12.44 9.94
C SER A 163 7.74 -13.04 11.18
N ASP A 164 7.64 -12.27 12.27
CA ASP A 164 6.98 -12.71 13.51
C ASP A 164 5.50 -13.04 13.25
N TRP A 165 4.79 -12.17 12.52
CA TRP A 165 3.39 -12.41 12.12
C TRP A 165 3.25 -13.65 11.24
N LEU A 166 4.17 -13.85 10.29
CA LEU A 166 4.14 -15.01 9.40
C LEU A 166 4.36 -16.31 10.18
N ASP A 167 5.23 -16.32 11.18
CA ASP A 167 5.44 -17.49 12.04
C ASP A 167 4.20 -17.80 12.88
N GLU A 168 3.52 -16.79 13.43
CA GLU A 168 2.23 -16.97 14.11
C GLU A 168 1.14 -17.53 13.17
N GLU A 169 1.11 -17.12 11.91
CA GLU A 169 0.18 -17.65 10.91
C GLU A 169 0.54 -19.10 10.51
N ARG A 170 1.83 -19.43 10.45
CA ARG A 170 2.30 -20.81 10.20
C ARG A 170 1.92 -21.77 11.33
N GLU A 171 1.92 -21.32 12.58
CA GLU A 171 1.42 -22.11 13.71
C GLU A 171 -0.07 -22.47 13.56
N LYS A 172 -0.84 -21.62 12.84
CA LYS A 172 -2.25 -21.87 12.49
C LYS A 172 -2.41 -22.72 11.23
N GLY A 173 -1.32 -23.17 10.62
CA GLY A 173 -1.31 -23.97 9.39
C GLY A 173 -1.42 -23.14 8.10
N MET A 174 -1.21 -21.82 8.16
CA MET A 174 -1.26 -20.93 7.01
C MET A 174 0.12 -20.72 6.39
N TYR A 175 0.19 -20.46 5.08
CA TYR A 175 1.41 -20.06 4.36
C TYR A 175 2.62 -20.99 4.53
N LEU A 176 2.40 -22.29 4.75
CA LEU A 176 3.47 -23.28 4.97
C LEU A 176 4.41 -23.40 3.77
N ASP A 177 3.90 -23.20 2.56
CA ASP A 177 4.67 -23.25 1.31
C ASP A 177 5.27 -21.88 0.92
N TYR A 178 5.06 -20.82 1.71
CA TYR A 178 5.59 -19.50 1.41
C TYR A 178 7.08 -19.38 1.74
N MET A 179 7.87 -19.16 0.70
CA MET A 179 9.32 -19.06 0.76
C MET A 179 9.79 -17.63 1.04
N GLU A 180 9.75 -17.26 2.32
CA GLU A 180 9.99 -15.91 2.84
C GLU A 180 11.36 -15.28 2.47
N PHE A 181 12.37 -16.09 2.19
CA PHE A 181 13.74 -15.62 1.89
C PHE A 181 14.12 -15.73 0.40
N GLU A 182 13.19 -16.11 -0.47
CA GLU A 182 13.42 -16.09 -1.91
C GLU A 182 13.79 -14.71 -2.41
N ALA A 183 14.76 -14.68 -3.34
CA ALA A 183 15.20 -13.45 -3.98
C ALA A 183 14.08 -12.83 -4.85
N PRO A 184 14.13 -11.51 -5.12
CA PRO A 184 13.08 -10.83 -5.86
C PRO A 184 12.83 -11.39 -7.26
N GLU A 185 13.85 -11.95 -7.91
CA GLU A 185 13.74 -12.55 -9.25
C GLU A 185 12.82 -13.78 -9.24
N THR A 186 12.82 -14.52 -8.14
CA THR A 186 11.96 -15.69 -7.94
C THR A 186 10.58 -15.28 -7.45
N ARG A 187 10.51 -14.37 -6.47
CA ARG A 187 9.23 -13.92 -5.89
C ARG A 187 8.41 -13.04 -6.85
N TYR A 188 9.09 -12.22 -7.65
CA TYR A 188 8.47 -11.25 -8.54
C TYR A 188 9.06 -11.33 -9.96
N PRO A 189 8.88 -12.46 -10.66
CA PRO A 189 9.59 -12.78 -11.92
C PRO A 189 9.28 -11.83 -13.08
N TYR A 190 8.22 -11.02 -12.96
CA TYR A 190 7.81 -10.04 -13.96
C TYR A 190 8.22 -8.60 -13.61
N THR A 191 9.12 -8.37 -12.63
CA THR A 191 9.50 -7.01 -12.16
C THR A 191 10.90 -6.54 -12.56
N THR A 192 11.70 -7.42 -13.16
CA THR A 192 13.09 -7.17 -13.57
C THR A 192 13.19 -6.54 -14.96
#